data_AF-A0A9Q3KJN0-F1
#
_entry.id   AF-A0A9Q3KJN0-F1
#
_cell.length_a   1.000
_cell.length_b   1.000
_cell.length_c   1.000
_cell.angle_alpha   90.00
_cell.angle_beta   90.00
_cell.angle_gamma   90.00
#
_symmetry.space_group_name_H-M   'P 1'
#
loop_
_entity.id
_entity.type
_entity.pdbx_description
1 polymer ?
#
loop_
_entity_poly.entity_id
_entity_poly.type
_entity_poly.pdbx_seq_one_letter_code
_entity_poly.pdbx_strand_id
1 'polypeptide(L)' 'MDQAKVQQILNWPPPRNLKALQLLIGFANFYLHFIKNYSKKISSLTSFLKKDSYFPLNEEAL' A
#
# COMPACT_ATOMS: atom_id res chain seq x y z
N MET A 1 5.47 9.39 -17.54
CA MET A 1 5.13 8.91 -16.18
C MET A 1 6.01 9.66 -15.20
N ASP A 2 5.42 10.14 -14.11
CA ASP A 2 6.19 10.83 -13.08
C ASP A 2 6.91 9.81 -12.20
N GLN A 3 8.21 9.64 -12.43
CA GLN A 3 9.06 8.83 -11.55
C GLN A 3 8.99 9.37 -10.11
N ALA A 4 8.81 10.68 -9.93
CA ALA A 4 8.62 11.31 -8.62
C ALA A 4 7.39 10.78 -7.87
N LYS A 5 6.26 10.54 -8.56
CA LYS A 5 5.06 9.98 -7.94
C LYS A 5 5.21 8.51 -7.59
N VAL A 6 5.90 7.74 -8.44
CA VAL A 6 6.23 6.34 -8.12
C VAL A 6 7.16 6.29 -6.89
N GLN A 7 8.15 7.17 -6.83
CA GLN A 7 9.04 7.31 -5.66
C GLN A 7 8.29 7.75 -4.40
N GLN A 8 7.29 8.63 -4.50
CA GLN A 8 6.43 8.98 -3.35
C GLN A 8 5.63 7.79 -2.82
N ILE A 9 5.14 6.91 -3.70
CA ILE A 9 4.44 5.68 -3.28
C ILE A 9 5.41 4.70 -2.64
N LEU A 10 6.64 4.61 -3.15
CA LEU A 10 7.70 3.77 -2.57
C LEU A 10 8.16 4.28 -1.20
N ASN A 11 8.25 5.59 -1.03
CA ASN A 11 8.62 6.25 0.23
C ASN A 11 7.41 6.58 1.12
N TRP A 12 6.23 6.03 0.82
CA TRP A 12 5.02 6.34 1.56
C TRP A 12 5.13 5.81 2.99
N PRO A 13 4.80 6.61 4.02
CA PRO A 13 4.91 6.16 5.40
C PRO A 13 3.98 4.97 5.67
N PRO A 14 4.37 4.03 6.53
CA PRO A 14 3.54 2.86 6.84
C PRO A 14 2.14 3.30 7.30
N PRO A 15 1.06 2.78 6.68
CA PRO A 15 -0.28 3.23 6.99
C PRO A 15 -0.66 2.80 8.41
N ARG A 16 -0.94 3.78 9.28
CA ARG A 16 -1.30 3.52 10.68
C ARG A 16 -2.78 3.19 10.92
N ASN A 17 -3.62 3.39 9.90
CA ASN A 17 -5.07 3.23 9.99
C ASN A 17 -5.59 2.56 8.72
N LEU A 18 -6.71 1.83 8.83
CA LEU A 18 -7.40 1.23 7.68
C LEU A 18 -7.77 2.27 6.61
N LYS A 19 -8.21 3.48 7.00
CA LYS A 19 -8.47 4.58 6.06
C LYS A 19 -7.22 5.02 5.29
N ALA A 20 -6.07 5.11 5.97
CA ALA A 20 -4.81 5.47 5.33
C ALA A 20 -4.34 4.37 4.37
N LEU A 21 -4.55 3.11 4.74
CA LEU A 21 -4.28 1.96 3.87
C LEU A 21 -5.17 1.95 2.62
N GLN A 22 -6.48 2.18 2.78
CA GLN A 22 -7.40 2.30 1.64
C GLN A 22 -7.03 3.47 0.72
N LEU A 23 -6.67 4.62 1.30
CA LEU A 23 -6.22 5.78 0.54
C LEU A 23 -4.93 5.47 -0.24
N LEU A 24 -3.96 4.82 0.40
CA LEU A 24 -2.73 4.37 -0.25
C LEU A 24 -3.03 3.41 -1.39
N ILE A 25 -3.90 2.42 -1.18
CA ILE A 25 -4.25 1.44 -2.22
C ILE A 25 -4.95 2.13 -3.39
N GLY A 26 -5.90 3.03 -3.13
CA GLY A 26 -6.59 3.80 -4.18
C GLY A 26 -5.65 4.70 -4.96
N PHE A 27 -4.76 5.41 -4.27
CA PHE A 27 -3.76 6.28 -4.88
C PHE A 27 -2.74 5.47 -5.69
N ALA A 28 -2.27 4.37 -5.12
CA ALA A 28 -1.30 3.52 -5.76
C ALA A 28 -1.91 2.87 -7.01
N ASN A 29 -3.16 2.36 -6.98
CA ASN A 29 -3.77 1.61 -8.08
C ASN A 29 -3.56 2.22 -9.49
N PHE A 30 -3.55 3.55 -9.59
CA PHE A 30 -3.26 4.28 -10.83
C PHE A 30 -1.81 4.12 -11.33
N TYR A 31 -0.84 4.17 -10.42
CA TYR A 31 0.60 4.11 -10.72
C TYR A 31 1.17 2.68 -10.68
N LEU A 32 0.43 1.72 -10.14
CA LEU A 32 0.91 0.35 -9.90
C LEU A 32 0.98 -0.54 -11.12
N HIS A 33 0.27 -0.21 -12.21
CA HIS A 33 0.47 -0.89 -13.51
C HIS A 33 1.91 -0.78 -14.02
N PHE A 34 2.67 0.18 -13.50
CA PHE A 34 4.05 0.44 -13.90
C PHE A 34 5.09 -0.20 -12.98
N ILE A 35 4.67 -0.86 -11.89
CA ILE A 35 5.56 -1.51 -10.93
C ILE A 35 5.56 -3.03 -11.14
N LYS A 36 6.69 -3.59 -11.59
CA LYS A 36 6.85 -5.05 -11.75
C LYS A 36 6.67 -5.78 -10.41
N ASN A 37 5.99 -6.92 -10.46
CA ASN A 37 5.71 -7.82 -9.31
C ASN A 37 4.88 -7.22 -8.17
N TYR A 38 4.22 -6.09 -8.39
CA TYR A 38 3.51 -5.39 -7.33
C TYR A 38 2.20 -6.06 -6.88
N SER A 39 1.58 -6.87 -7.74
CA SER A 39 0.41 -7.68 -7.40
C SER A 39 0.65 -8.51 -6.13
N LYS A 40 1.88 -9.01 -5.94
CA LYS A 40 2.28 -9.77 -4.74
C LYS A 40 2.35 -8.89 -3.48
N LYS A 41 2.84 -7.64 -3.58
CA LYS A 41 2.86 -6.68 -2.46
C LYS A 41 1.47 -6.19 -2.08
N ILE A 42 0.61 -5.87 -3.06
CA ILE A 42 -0.78 -5.46 -2.81
C ILE A 42 -1.62 -6.58 -2.26
N SER A 43 -1.39 -7.82 -2.67
CA SER A 43 -2.19 -8.95 -2.19
C SER A 43 -2.11 -9.08 -0.66
N SER A 44 -0.93 -8.89 -0.07
CA SER A 44 -0.77 -8.82 1.39
C SER A 44 -1.53 -7.64 1.99
N LEU A 45 -1.41 -6.44 1.38
CA LEU A 45 -2.08 -5.22 1.86
C LEU A 45 -3.60 -5.24 1.72
N THR A 46 -4.14 -5.86 0.68
CA THR A 46 -5.58 -6.03 0.47
C THR A 46 -6.16 -7.15 1.34
N SER A 47 -5.35 -8.14 1.73
CA SER A 47 -5.75 -9.13 2.73
C SER A 47 -6.06 -8.47 4.07
N PHE A 48 -5.25 -7.47 4.48
CA PHE A 48 -5.49 -6.68 5.68
C PHE A 48 -6.76 -5.80 5.64
N LEU A 49 -7.32 -5.53 4.44
CA LEU A 49 -8.57 -4.79 4.29
C LEU A 49 -9.83 -5.67 4.37
N LYS A 50 -9.69 -7.00 4.40
CA LYS A 50 -10.84 -7.89 4.53
C LYS A 50 -11.41 -7.82 5.95
N LYS A 51 -12.74 -7.87 6.04
CA LYS A 51 -13.59 -7.60 7.21
C LYS A 51 -13.24 -8.40 8.50
N ASP A 52 -12.41 -9.44 8.39
CA ASP A 52 -11.99 -10.33 9.48
C ASP A 52 -10.49 -10.27 9.79
N SER A 53 -9.70 -9.44 9.11
CA SER A 53 -8.28 -9.28 9.44
C SER A 53 -8.10 -8.18 10.47
N TYR A 54 -7.65 -8.58 11.67
CA TYR A 54 -7.00 -7.67 12.61
C TYR A 54 -5.87 -6.98 11.86
N PHE A 55 -5.82 -5.65 11.90
CA PHE A 55 -4.66 -4.89 11.42
C PHE A 55 -3.67 -4.84 12.58
N PRO A 56 -2.64 -5.71 12.66
CA PRO A 56 -1.61 -5.54 13.67
C PRO A 56 -0.83 -4.29 13.28
N LEU A 57 -1.15 -3.18 13.94
CA LEU A 57 -0.33 -1.98 13.90
C LEU A 57 0.95 -2.27 14.70
N ASN A 58 1.83 -3.13 14.19
CA ASN A 58 3.18 -3.28 14.71
C ASN A 58 4.11 -2.45 13.84
N GLU A 59 4.87 -1.57 14.48
CA GLU A 59 5.81 -0.60 13.91
C GLU A 59 7.01 -1.23 13.16
N GLU A 60 7.00 -2.52 12.82
CA GLU A 60 8.14 -3.26 12.27
C GLU A 60 8.16 -3.37 10.73
N ALA A 61 7.90 -2.28 10.03
CA ALA A 61 8.26 -2.18 8.63
C ALA A 61 9.31 -1.06 8.47
N LEU A 62 10.55 -1.43 8.76
CA LEU A 62 11.79 -0.69 8.49
C LEU A 62 12.00 -0.49 6.99
#